data_AF-A0A5N6NAN5-F1
#
_entry.id   AF-A0A5N6NAN5-F1
#
_cell.length_a   1.000
_cell.length_b   1.000
_cell.length_c   1.000
_cell.angle_alpha   90.00
_cell.angle_beta   90.00
_cell.angle_gamma   90.00
#
_symmetry.space_group_name_H-M   'P 1'
#
loop_
_entity.id
_entity.type
_entity.pdbx_description
1 polymer ?
#
loop_
_entity_poly.entity_id
_entity_poly.type
_entity_poly.pdbx_seq_one_letter_code
_entity_poly.pdbx_strand_id
1 'polypeptide(L)'
;MASATSATFRLTQASSSTAPLKSKPHVTFPFKPYPLLPPFHKHPKLKIAAKEDSPESVAETDAFDKRRLEEKFAVLNTGIFECRSCGYLYNEAAGDPSYPIPPGLPFDRFPDDWRCPTCGAAKGFFASKSVEIAGFAQNQQFGLGGNTLTSGQKAILIYGSLLFFFVLFLSGYFLQ
;
A
#
# COMPACT_ATOMS: atom_id res chain seq x y z
N MET A 1 -51.32 -60.49 -27.37
CA MET A 1 -50.34 -59.44 -27.76
C MET A 1 -50.09 -58.57 -26.53
N ALA A 2 -48.94 -58.72 -25.88
CA ALA A 2 -48.46 -57.80 -24.86
C ALA A 2 -46.93 -57.87 -24.86
N SER A 3 -46.31 -56.89 -25.50
CA SER A 3 -44.86 -56.77 -25.64
C SER A 3 -44.30 -56.10 -24.38
N ALA A 4 -43.50 -56.82 -23.60
CA ALA A 4 -42.79 -56.26 -22.46
C ALA A 4 -41.41 -55.76 -22.91
N THR A 5 -41.26 -54.45 -23.08
CA THR A 5 -39.99 -53.79 -23.38
C THR A 5 -39.16 -53.64 -22.10
N SER A 6 -38.08 -54.42 -21.98
CA SER A 6 -37.08 -54.23 -20.92
C SER A 6 -36.24 -53.00 -21.20
N ALA A 7 -36.36 -51.96 -20.37
CA ALA A 7 -35.45 -50.83 -20.36
C ALA A 7 -34.19 -51.21 -19.56
N THR A 8 -33.05 -51.32 -20.24
CA THR A 8 -31.74 -51.53 -19.61
C THR A 8 -31.14 -50.17 -19.23
N PHE A 9 -30.99 -49.92 -17.95
CA PHE A 9 -30.33 -48.72 -17.44
C PHE A 9 -28.81 -48.96 -17.42
N ARG A 10 -28.06 -48.31 -18.30
CA ARG A 10 -26.59 -48.31 -18.23
C ARG A 10 -26.13 -47.38 -17.11
N LEU A 11 -25.59 -47.97 -16.04
CA LEU A 11 -24.83 -47.24 -15.02
C LEU A 11 -23.52 -46.73 -15.63
N THR A 12 -23.42 -45.43 -15.86
CA THR A 12 -22.16 -44.76 -16.13
C THR A 12 -21.33 -44.75 -14.85
N GLN A 13 -20.26 -45.56 -14.81
CA GLN A 13 -19.25 -45.50 -13.78
C GLN A 13 -18.55 -44.12 -13.84
N ALA A 14 -18.64 -43.36 -12.75
CA ALA A 14 -17.79 -42.19 -12.55
C ALA A 14 -16.37 -42.68 -12.26
N SER A 15 -15.47 -42.51 -13.23
CA SER A 15 -14.04 -42.74 -13.03
C SER A 15 -13.47 -41.62 -12.17
N SER A 16 -13.12 -41.94 -10.93
CA SER A 16 -12.32 -41.07 -10.07
C SER A 16 -10.89 -41.02 -10.61
N SER A 17 -10.60 -40.02 -11.44
CA SER A 17 -9.23 -39.67 -11.83
C SER A 17 -8.53 -38.98 -10.66
N THR A 18 -7.74 -39.75 -9.90
CA THR A 18 -6.82 -39.22 -8.89
C THR A 18 -5.64 -38.57 -9.60
N ALA A 19 -5.68 -37.24 -9.77
CA ALA A 19 -4.52 -36.48 -10.23
C ALA A 19 -3.45 -36.42 -9.10
N PRO A 20 -2.15 -36.60 -9.40
CA PRO A 20 -1.11 -36.49 -8.38
C PRO A 20 -0.88 -35.02 -8.02
N LEU A 21 -0.86 -34.70 -6.72
CA LEU A 21 -0.44 -33.37 -6.24
C LEU A 21 1.04 -33.14 -6.59
N LYS A 22 1.30 -32.23 -7.53
CA LYS A 22 2.65 -31.69 -7.77
C LYS A 22 3.13 -30.97 -6.50
N SER A 23 4.21 -31.47 -5.90
CA SER A 23 4.91 -30.80 -4.81
C SER A 23 5.46 -29.46 -5.30
N LYS A 24 5.26 -28.40 -4.49
CA LYS A 24 5.77 -27.06 -4.78
C LYS A 24 7.32 -27.09 -4.79
N PRO A 25 7.98 -26.42 -5.75
CA PRO A 25 9.42 -26.30 -5.72
C PRO A 25 9.85 -25.46 -4.50
N HIS A 26 10.84 -25.95 -3.76
CA HIS A 26 11.50 -25.20 -2.70
C HIS A 26 12.39 -24.13 -3.37
N VAL A 27 11.90 -22.89 -3.42
CA VAL A 27 12.66 -21.75 -3.95
C VAL A 27 13.64 -21.32 -2.87
N THR A 28 14.89 -21.76 -2.99
CA THR A 28 15.98 -21.29 -2.14
C THR A 28 16.47 -19.95 -2.70
N PHE A 29 16.15 -18.86 -2.01
CA PHE A 29 16.63 -17.54 -2.38
C PHE A 29 18.09 -17.37 -1.92
N PRO A 30 19.05 -17.10 -2.81
CA PRO A 30 20.41 -16.78 -2.40
C PRO A 30 20.40 -15.43 -1.67
N PHE A 31 20.79 -15.42 -0.40
CA PHE A 31 21.07 -14.19 0.34
C PHE A 31 22.27 -13.49 -0.29
N LYS A 32 22.02 -12.54 -1.18
CA LYS A 32 23.05 -11.57 -1.60
C LYS A 32 23.10 -10.47 -0.53
N PRO A 33 24.25 -10.22 0.12
CA PRO A 33 24.39 -9.10 1.03
C PRO A 33 24.20 -7.81 0.22
N TYR A 34 23.21 -7.01 0.60
CA TYR A 34 22.99 -5.70 0.00
C TYR A 34 24.18 -4.79 0.34
N PRO A 35 24.72 -4.03 -0.63
CA PRO A 35 25.75 -3.05 -0.34
C PRO A 35 25.19 -2.01 0.63
N LEU A 36 26.01 -1.64 1.63
CA LEU A 36 25.68 -0.57 2.57
C LEU A 36 25.39 0.71 1.80
N LEU A 37 24.17 1.24 1.97
CA LEU A 37 23.76 2.51 1.38
C LEU A 37 24.70 3.63 1.88
N PRO A 38 25.16 4.55 1.02
CA PRO A 38 25.97 5.68 1.45
C PRO A 38 25.22 6.55 2.48
N PRO A 39 25.96 7.25 3.37
CA PRO A 39 25.36 8.06 4.42
C PRO A 39 24.49 9.17 3.83
N PHE A 40 23.27 9.29 4.35
CA PHE A 40 22.30 10.33 4.01
C PHE A 40 22.96 11.72 3.95
N HIS A 41 22.97 12.33 2.77
CA HIS A 41 23.33 13.74 2.64
C HIS A 41 22.22 14.60 3.25
N LYS A 42 22.62 15.52 4.14
CA LYS A 42 21.73 16.41 4.88
C LYS A 42 20.81 17.17 3.92
N HIS A 43 19.50 17.07 4.13
CA HIS A 43 18.51 17.87 3.42
C HIS A 43 18.80 19.37 3.58
N PRO A 44 18.64 20.19 2.51
CA PRO A 44 18.77 21.63 2.63
C PRO A 44 17.61 22.19 3.47
N LYS A 45 17.93 23.01 4.48
CA LYS A 45 16.94 23.71 5.31
C LYS A 45 16.12 24.66 4.42
N LEU A 46 14.86 24.32 4.16
CA LEU A 46 13.91 25.22 3.54
C LEU A 46 13.58 26.35 4.55
N LYS A 47 14.03 27.57 4.25
CA LYS A 47 13.66 28.77 5.02
C LYS A 47 12.25 29.18 4.60
N ILE A 48 11.29 28.99 5.49
CA ILE A 48 9.94 29.55 5.36
C ILE A 48 10.02 30.99 5.87
N ALA A 49 9.81 31.96 4.98
CA ALA A 49 9.70 33.36 5.35
C ALA A 49 8.35 33.58 6.07
N ALA A 50 8.42 33.94 7.35
CA ALA A 50 7.29 34.41 8.11
C ALA A 50 6.90 35.80 7.59
N LYS A 51 5.64 35.96 7.21
CA LYS A 51 4.98 37.27 7.20
C LYS A 51 3.92 37.24 8.29
N GLU A 52 4.23 37.93 9.37
CA GLU A 52 3.29 38.29 10.44
C GLU A 52 2.42 39.45 9.95
N ASP A 53 1.11 39.37 10.19
CA ASP A 53 0.22 40.50 10.45
C ASP A 53 -1.05 39.93 11.14
N SER A 54 -1.49 40.56 12.23
CA SER A 54 -2.63 40.25 13.11
C SER A 54 -3.43 41.55 13.33
N PRO A 55 -4.62 41.63 13.97
CA PRO A 55 -5.68 40.67 14.38
C PRO A 55 -7.06 41.02 13.69
N GLU A 56 -8.20 40.32 13.80
CA GLU A 56 -9.11 40.21 14.97
C GLU A 56 -10.41 39.42 14.62
N SER A 57 -10.86 38.57 15.56
CA SER A 57 -12.21 38.02 15.84
C SER A 57 -13.08 37.35 14.75
N VAL A 58 -13.52 36.10 14.98
CA VAL A 58 -14.83 35.71 15.57
C VAL A 58 -15.04 34.18 15.43
N ALA A 59 -15.51 33.59 16.54
CA ALA A 59 -16.24 32.32 16.70
C ALA A 59 -15.57 30.97 16.39
N GLU A 60 -15.55 30.13 17.44
CA GLU A 60 -15.44 28.68 17.37
C GLU A 60 -16.45 28.11 16.36
N THR A 61 -15.95 27.54 15.28
CA THR A 61 -16.58 26.41 14.60
C THR A 61 -15.50 25.38 14.35
N ASP A 62 -15.77 24.18 14.84
CA ASP A 62 -15.11 22.91 14.54
C ASP A 62 -13.61 23.02 14.26
N ALA A 63 -12.82 22.80 15.32
CA ALA A 63 -11.41 22.47 15.20
C ALA A 63 -11.27 21.20 14.33
N PHE A 64 -11.26 21.41 13.01
CA PHE A 64 -10.91 20.42 12.02
C PHE A 64 -9.46 20.06 12.32
N ASP A 65 -9.30 18.98 13.07
CA ASP A 65 -8.04 18.56 13.68
C ASP A 65 -6.99 18.47 12.57
N LYS A 66 -6.13 19.49 12.48
CA LYS A 66 -5.13 19.67 11.41
C LYS A 66 -4.22 18.45 11.29
N ARG A 67 -4.11 17.66 12.37
CA ARG A 67 -3.42 16.36 12.44
C ARG A 67 -4.05 15.27 11.57
N ARG A 68 -5.35 15.33 11.27
CA ARG A 68 -6.06 14.39 10.39
C ARG A 68 -5.82 14.68 8.90
N LEU A 69 -5.54 15.93 8.55
CA LEU A 69 -5.16 16.33 7.18
C LEU A 69 -3.68 16.03 6.87
N GLU A 70 -2.89 15.77 7.92
CA GLU A 70 -1.47 15.38 7.81
C GLU A 70 -1.27 13.86 7.73
N GLU A 71 -2.34 13.05 7.72
CA GLU A 71 -2.33 11.66 7.24
C GLU A 71 -2.19 11.63 5.71
N LYS A 72 -1.12 12.26 5.22
CA LYS A 72 -0.76 12.30 3.82
C LYS A 72 -0.03 10.99 3.55
N PHE A 73 -0.61 10.16 2.68
CA PHE A 73 0.06 8.98 2.14
C PHE A 73 1.51 9.37 1.78
N ALA A 74 2.50 8.63 2.30
CA ALA A 74 3.89 8.89 1.97
C ALA A 74 4.06 8.60 0.48
N VAL A 75 4.05 9.65 -0.33
CA VAL A 75 4.29 9.59 -1.78
C VAL A 75 5.80 9.60 -1.98
N LEU A 76 6.38 8.40 -2.11
CA LEU A 76 7.82 8.25 -2.36
C LEU A 76 8.06 8.24 -3.87
N ASN A 77 8.90 9.17 -4.35
CA ASN A 77 9.44 9.11 -5.70
C ASN A 77 10.41 7.93 -5.79
N THR A 78 10.15 7.00 -6.71
CA THR A 78 10.93 5.75 -6.80
C THR A 78 12.19 5.85 -7.65
N GLY A 79 12.49 7.03 -8.22
CA GLY A 79 13.56 7.21 -9.22
C GLY A 79 13.24 6.52 -10.55
N ILE A 80 11.98 6.12 -10.77
CA ILE A 80 11.50 5.53 -12.00
C ILE A 80 10.71 6.59 -12.77
N PHE A 81 10.98 6.73 -14.07
CA PHE A 81 10.33 7.69 -14.95
C PHE A 81 9.66 6.96 -16.10
N GLU A 82 8.41 7.28 -16.39
CA GLU A 82 7.62 6.67 -17.44
C GLU A 82 7.43 7.63 -18.61
N CYS A 83 7.77 7.20 -19.82
CA CYS A 83 7.52 7.95 -21.03
C CYS A 83 6.02 7.95 -21.35
N ARG A 84 5.36 9.11 -21.32
CA ARG A 84 3.94 9.24 -21.65
C ARG A 84 3.60 8.92 -23.10
N SER A 85 4.58 8.92 -24.00
CA SER A 85 4.36 8.64 -25.42
C SER A 85 4.32 7.14 -25.75
N CYS A 86 5.07 6.31 -25.04
CA CYS A 86 5.22 4.89 -25.38
C CYS A 86 5.25 3.91 -24.19
N GLY A 87 5.19 4.41 -22.95
CA GLY A 87 5.22 3.60 -21.73
C GLY A 87 6.60 3.07 -21.34
N TYR A 88 7.69 3.56 -21.95
CA TYR A 88 9.05 3.16 -21.57
C TYR A 88 9.37 3.59 -20.13
N LEU A 89 9.87 2.66 -19.31
CA LEU A 89 10.26 2.90 -17.93
C LEU A 89 11.78 3.06 -17.83
N TYR A 90 12.21 4.27 -17.50
CA TYR A 90 13.58 4.60 -17.15
C TYR A 90 13.81 4.44 -15.64
N ASN A 91 14.95 3.88 -15.24
CA ASN A 91 15.33 3.70 -13.83
C ASN A 91 16.64 4.43 -13.55
N GLU A 92 16.61 5.48 -12.72
CA GLU A 92 17.79 6.27 -12.34
C GLU A 92 18.89 5.41 -11.72
N ALA A 93 18.55 4.40 -10.92
CA ALA A 93 19.52 3.52 -10.28
C ALA A 93 20.22 2.59 -11.28
N ALA A 94 19.56 2.26 -12.40
CA ALA A 94 20.13 1.43 -13.44
C ALA A 94 20.93 2.24 -14.48
N GLY A 95 20.59 3.52 -14.67
CA GLY A 95 21.16 4.32 -15.76
C GLY A 95 20.57 3.92 -17.12
N ASP A 96 21.17 4.44 -18.19
CA ASP A 96 20.92 3.99 -19.57
C ASP A 96 22.24 3.48 -20.15
N PRO A 97 22.35 2.20 -20.58
CA PRO A 97 23.54 1.70 -21.23
C PRO A 97 23.62 2.09 -22.72
N SER A 98 22.49 2.43 -23.35
CA SER A 98 22.42 2.76 -24.78
C SER A 98 22.83 4.22 -25.04
N TYR A 99 22.57 5.09 -24.07
CA TYR A 99 23.05 6.46 -24.03
C TYR A 99 23.86 6.59 -22.75
N PRO A 100 25.15 6.95 -22.76
CA PRO A 100 26.09 6.77 -21.63
C PRO A 100 25.74 7.60 -20.38
N ILE A 101 24.65 7.24 -19.71
CA ILE A 101 24.12 7.87 -18.51
C ILE A 101 24.52 6.97 -17.34
N PRO A 102 25.39 7.46 -16.43
CA PRO A 102 25.81 6.67 -15.30
C PRO A 102 24.64 6.39 -14.34
N PRO A 103 24.65 5.22 -13.65
CA PRO A 103 23.66 4.92 -12.63
C PRO A 103 23.72 5.93 -11.49
N GLY A 104 22.56 6.31 -10.97
CA GLY A 104 22.41 7.29 -9.90
C GLY A 104 22.47 8.75 -10.35
N LEU A 105 22.56 9.03 -11.66
CA LEU A 105 22.41 10.40 -12.16
C LEU A 105 20.93 10.81 -12.07
N PRO A 106 20.59 11.94 -11.41
CA PRO A 106 19.21 12.41 -11.35
C PRO A 106 18.70 12.74 -12.74
N PHE A 107 17.45 12.39 -13.05
CA PHE A 107 16.82 12.65 -14.34
C PHE A 107 16.90 14.12 -14.74
N ASP A 108 16.76 15.04 -13.77
CA ASP A 108 16.86 16.49 -13.99
C ASP A 108 18.21 16.92 -14.59
N ARG A 109 19.29 16.18 -14.33
CA ARG A 109 20.64 16.48 -14.82
C ARG A 109 20.92 15.99 -16.24
N PHE A 110 19.97 15.30 -16.88
CA PHE A 110 20.22 14.78 -18.23
C PHE A 110 20.28 15.90 -19.26
N PRO A 111 21.11 15.76 -20.30
CA PRO A 111 21.14 16.68 -21.43
C PRO A 111 19.74 16.84 -22.05
N ASP A 112 19.43 18.05 -22.53
CA ASP A 112 18.15 18.33 -23.20
C ASP A 112 18.01 17.58 -24.53
N ASP A 113 19.12 17.15 -25.11
CA ASP A 113 19.19 16.35 -26.33
C ASP A 113 18.94 14.85 -26.11
N TRP A 114 18.83 14.40 -24.86
CA TRP A 114 18.46 13.02 -24.58
C TRP A 114 17.02 12.74 -25.06
N ARG A 115 16.82 11.54 -25.61
CA ARG A 115 15.55 11.09 -26.18
C ARG A 115 15.21 9.71 -25.65
N CYS A 116 13.92 9.41 -25.57
CA CYS A 116 13.45 8.07 -25.22
C CYS A 116 14.04 7.03 -26.20
N PRO A 117 14.72 5.99 -25.73
CA PRO A 117 15.36 4.99 -26.60
C PRO A 117 14.35 4.15 -27.39
N THR A 118 13.08 4.12 -26.96
CA THR A 118 12.01 3.37 -27.62
C THR A 118 11.30 4.17 -28.70
N CYS A 119 10.97 5.44 -28.46
CA CYS A 119 10.12 6.23 -29.35
C CYS A 119 10.71 7.57 -29.82
N GLY A 120 11.89 7.95 -29.32
CA GLY A 120 12.52 9.23 -29.68
C GLY A 120 11.85 10.46 -29.08
N ALA A 121 10.87 10.33 -28.18
CA ALA A 121 10.25 11.47 -27.50
C ALA A 121 11.28 12.22 -26.63
N ALA A 122 11.08 13.54 -26.49
CA ALA A 122 11.93 14.39 -25.66
C ALA A 122 11.80 14.05 -24.16
N LYS A 123 12.83 14.41 -23.38
CA LYS A 123 12.88 14.27 -21.91
C LYS A 123 11.62 14.79 -21.20
N GLY A 124 11.01 15.88 -21.69
CA GLY A 124 9.80 16.47 -21.11
C GLY A 124 8.54 15.60 -21.18
N PHE A 125 8.54 14.52 -21.96
CA PHE A 125 7.43 13.56 -22.01
C PHE A 125 7.49 12.51 -20.89
N PHE A 126 8.50 12.54 -20.04
CA PHE A 126 8.63 11.61 -18.92
C PHE A 126 7.92 12.12 -17.67
N ALA A 127 7.25 11.21 -16.97
CA ALA A 127 6.62 11.46 -15.68
C ALA A 127 7.27 10.61 -14.60
N SER A 128 7.57 11.20 -13.44
CA SER A 128 8.06 10.46 -12.28
C SER A 128 6.98 9.53 -11.73
N LYS A 129 7.35 8.27 -11.51
CA LYS A 129 6.48 7.28 -10.87
C LYS A 129 6.66 7.35 -9.37
N SER A 130 5.65 7.88 -8.69
CA SER A 130 5.56 7.83 -7.24
C SER A 130 4.77 6.61 -6.81
N VAL A 131 5.29 5.86 -5.85
CA VAL A 131 4.51 4.80 -5.19
C VAL A 131 3.91 5.42 -3.94
N GLU A 132 2.58 5.36 -3.85
CA GLU A 132 1.88 5.64 -2.61
C GLU A 132 2.02 4.41 -1.72
N ILE A 133 2.79 4.55 -0.65
CA ILE A 133 2.84 3.51 0.37
C ILE A 133 1.55 3.72 1.17
N ALA A 134 0.62 2.76 1.07
CA ALA A 134 -0.62 2.74 1.83
C ALA A 134 -0.29 2.62 3.34
N GLY A 135 0.10 3.73 3.95
CA GLY A 135 0.40 3.81 5.36
C GLY A 135 -0.86 3.51 6.14
N PHE A 136 -0.83 2.45 6.94
CA PHE A 136 -1.76 2.03 8.01
C PHE A 136 -3.27 1.93 7.70
N ALA A 137 -3.84 2.72 6.79
CA ALA A 137 -5.25 2.75 6.43
C ALA A 137 -5.74 1.42 5.88
N GLN A 138 -4.97 0.76 5.01
CA GLN A 138 -5.32 -0.59 4.52
C GLN A 138 -5.33 -1.64 5.63
N ASN A 139 -4.58 -1.43 6.72
CA ASN A 139 -4.54 -2.35 7.85
C ASN A 139 -5.62 -2.07 8.92
N GLN A 140 -6.40 -0.99 8.79
CA GLN A 140 -7.48 -0.69 9.75
C GLN A 140 -8.63 -1.68 9.67
N GLN A 141 -8.78 -2.40 8.56
CA GLN A 141 -9.84 -3.39 8.37
C GLN A 141 -9.43 -4.80 8.82
N PHE A 142 -8.21 -4.99 9.33
CA PHE A 142 -7.74 -6.28 9.83
C PHE A 142 -8.18 -6.52 11.28
N GLY A 143 -8.61 -7.75 11.60
CA GLY A 143 -9.00 -8.17 12.95
C GLY A 143 -10.51 -8.09 13.23
N LEU A 144 -10.88 -8.03 14.51
CA LEU A 144 -12.28 -8.09 14.99
C LEU A 144 -12.98 -6.71 14.99
N GLY A 145 -12.76 -5.89 13.97
CA GLY A 145 -13.43 -4.59 13.80
C GLY A 145 -13.09 -3.52 14.84
N GLY A 146 -12.21 -3.79 15.81
CA GLY A 146 -11.80 -2.81 16.83
C GLY A 146 -10.87 -1.70 16.32
N ASN A 147 -10.29 -1.87 15.14
CA ASN A 147 -9.33 -0.95 14.52
C ASN A 147 -10.02 0.17 13.71
N THR A 148 -11.31 0.04 13.39
CA THR A 148 -12.11 1.07 12.72
C THR A 148 -12.88 1.96 13.69
N LEU A 149 -12.88 1.62 14.99
CA LEU A 149 -13.57 2.38 16.03
C LEU A 149 -12.79 3.66 16.37
N THR A 150 -13.52 4.75 16.64
CA THR A 150 -12.92 5.94 17.22
C THR A 150 -12.36 5.63 18.61
N SER A 151 -11.35 6.39 19.06
CA SER A 151 -10.76 6.21 20.39
C SER A 151 -11.81 6.28 21.52
N GLY A 152 -12.83 7.13 21.37
CA GLY A 152 -13.93 7.26 22.32
C GLY A 152 -14.85 6.03 22.34
N GLN A 153 -15.28 5.55 21.17
CA GLN A 153 -16.12 4.35 21.08
C GLN A 153 -15.41 3.11 21.61
N LYS A 154 -14.11 2.96 21.34
CA LYS A 154 -13.29 1.88 21.89
C LYS A 154 -13.20 1.96 23.42
N ALA A 155 -13.02 3.16 23.97
CA ALA A 155 -12.99 3.36 25.42
C ALA A 155 -14.33 2.98 26.06
N ILE A 156 -15.45 3.39 25.48
CA ILE A 156 -16.79 3.04 25.96
C ILE A 156 -17.01 1.53 25.93
N LEU A 157 -16.59 0.84 24.86
CA LEU A 157 -16.70 -0.62 24.80
C LEU A 157 -15.87 -1.32 25.88
N ILE A 158 -14.62 -0.88 26.09
CA ILE A 158 -13.73 -1.47 27.07
C ILE A 158 -14.24 -1.22 28.49
N TYR A 159 -14.44 0.04 28.87
CA TYR A 159 -14.85 0.40 30.23
C TYR A 159 -16.30 0.02 30.52
N GLY A 160 -17.19 0.11 29.53
CA GLY A 160 -18.58 -0.31 29.66
C GLY A 160 -18.73 -1.81 29.91
N SER A 161 -17.98 -2.65 29.18
CA SER A 161 -17.99 -4.10 29.43
C SER A 161 -17.38 -4.45 30.79
N LEU A 162 -16.26 -3.82 31.17
CA LEU A 162 -15.61 -4.04 32.46
C LEU A 162 -16.54 -3.65 33.64
N LEU A 163 -17.24 -2.51 33.54
CA LEU A 163 -18.23 -2.08 34.53
C LEU A 163 -19.42 -3.05 34.59
N PHE A 164 -19.96 -3.47 33.44
CA PHE A 164 -21.08 -4.38 33.38
C PHE A 164 -20.77 -5.72 34.08
N PHE A 165 -19.61 -6.32 33.79
CA PHE A 165 -19.19 -7.56 34.44
C PHE A 165 -18.88 -7.36 35.92
N PHE A 166 -18.35 -6.21 36.32
CA PHE A 166 -18.14 -5.88 37.73
C PHE A 166 -19.47 -5.79 38.50
N VAL A 167 -20.49 -5.15 37.93
CA VAL A 167 -21.83 -5.08 38.54
C VAL A 167 -22.49 -6.46 38.60
N LEU A 168 -22.39 -7.27 37.55
CA LEU A 168 -22.89 -8.65 37.54
C LEU A 168 -22.17 -9.50 38.60
N PHE A 169 -20.85 -9.35 38.73
CA PHE A 169 -20.08 -10.02 39.77
C PHE A 169 -20.56 -9.63 41.17
N LEU A 170 -20.75 -8.32 41.42
CA LEU A 170 -21.28 -7.83 42.70
C LEU A 170 -22.72 -8.30 42.94
N SER A 171 -23.57 -8.41 41.92
CA SER A 171 -24.96 -8.86 42.10
C SER A 171 -25.03 -10.30 42.64
N GLY A 172 -24.06 -11.14 42.29
CA GLY A 172 -23.93 -12.50 42.86
C GLY A 172 -23.72 -12.51 44.38
N TYR A 173 -23.08 -11.49 44.95
CA TYR A 173 -22.90 -11.39 46.41
C TYR A 173 -24.20 -11.08 47.16
N PHE A 174 -25.21 -10.52 46.49
CA PHE A 174 -26.51 -10.20 47.09
C PHE A 174 -27.49 -11.38 47.06
N LEU A 175 -27.14 -12.50 46.40
CA LEU A 175 -27.96 -13.71 46.28
C LEU A 175 -27.67 -14.77 47.35
N GLN A 176 -26.87 -14.42 48.35
CA GLN A 176 -26.43 -15.28 49.46
C GLN A 176 -27.03 -14.80 50.78
#